data_AF-A0A378JMY8-F1
#
_entry.id   AF-A0A378JMY8-F1
#
_cell.length_a   1.000
_cell.length_b   1.000
_cell.length_c   1.000
_cell.angle_alpha   90.00
_cell.angle_beta   90.00
_cell.angle_gamma   90.00
#
_symmetry.space_group_name_H-M   'P 1'
#
loop_
_entity.id
_entity.type
_entity.pdbx_description
1 polymer ?
#
loop_
_entity_poly.entity_id
_entity_poly.type
_entity_poly.pdbx_seq_one_letter_code
_entity_poly.pdbx_strand_id
1 'polypeptide(L)'
;MPFSYLSTQQFKKLCQQKSLVELKNLNHRYGDLFEKIGQNETNIYNQITSIDDEITTIQLKIDEANVFQEQARAYRQNILDNLPSGRTEKRSVLQIVTYEFDYTQLAMQEKLHKLKYQKSTLTQRLNRLSAEFRTCVQELRIVNAVIEEKEHNLTTLKQPSQN
;
A
#
# COMPACT_ATOMS: atom_id res chain seq x y z
N MET A 1 -0.01 11.78 15.34
CA MET A 1 0.66 11.11 16.47
C MET A 1 0.56 11.94 17.73
N PRO A 2 0.24 11.35 18.89
CA PRO A 2 0.42 12.03 20.16
C PRO A 2 1.94 12.24 20.36
N PHE A 3 2.35 13.41 20.85
CA PHE A 3 3.73 13.70 21.29
C PHE A 3 4.91 13.55 20.31
N SER A 4 4.68 13.42 18.99
CA SER A 4 5.76 13.30 17.98
C SER A 4 6.73 14.50 17.90
N TYR A 5 6.41 15.60 18.58
CA TYR A 5 7.26 16.79 18.71
C TYR A 5 8.22 16.71 19.91
N LEU A 6 8.10 15.69 20.76
CA LEU A 6 8.95 15.47 21.92
C LEU A 6 9.98 14.39 21.63
N SER A 7 11.20 14.60 22.11
CA SER A 7 12.17 13.51 22.19
C SER A 7 11.74 12.47 23.23
N THR A 8 12.22 11.24 23.09
CA THR A 8 11.99 10.14 24.06
C THR A 8 12.23 10.59 25.51
N GLN A 9 13.28 11.37 25.76
CA GLN A 9 13.59 11.88 27.09
C GLN A 9 12.60 12.94 27.58
N GLN A 10 12.18 13.85 26.70
CA GLN A 10 11.18 14.87 27.03
C GLN A 10 9.83 14.22 27.33
N PHE A 11 9.45 13.21 26.56
CA PHE A 11 8.21 12.46 26.79
C PHE A 11 8.26 11.67 28.10
N LYS A 12 9.38 11.01 28.42
CA LYS A 12 9.55 10.33 29.72
C LYS A 12 9.41 11.31 30.90
N LYS A 13 10.05 12.48 30.83
CA LYS A 13 9.92 13.53 31.87
C LYS A 13 8.48 13.99 32.05
N LEU A 14 7.75 14.21 30.94
CA LEU A 14 6.34 14.55 30.97
C LEU A 14 5.52 13.45 31.68
N CYS A 15 5.76 12.19 31.35
CA CYS A 15 5.08 11.07 31.99
C CYS A 15 5.35 11.01 33.51
N GLN A 16 6.59 11.26 33.94
CA GLN A 16 6.94 11.29 35.36
C GLN A 16 6.19 12.37 36.14
N GLN A 17 5.88 13.51 35.52
CA GLN A 17 5.10 14.60 36.12
C GLN A 17 3.60 14.30 36.25
N LYS A 18 3.07 13.36 35.46
CA LYS A 18 1.64 13.01 35.45
C LYS A 18 1.23 12.14 36.63
N SER A 19 0.00 12.27 37.10
CA SER A 19 -0.56 11.38 38.11
C SER A 19 -0.75 9.95 37.57
N LEU A 20 -0.82 8.96 38.46
CA LEU A 20 -1.04 7.55 38.05
C LEU A 20 -2.35 7.37 37.27
N VAL A 21 -3.42 8.07 37.67
CA VAL A 21 -4.71 8.05 36.99
C VAL A 21 -4.61 8.62 35.57
N GLU A 22 -3.92 9.76 35.40
CA GLU A 22 -3.67 10.33 34.07
C GLU A 22 -2.87 9.38 33.17
N LEU A 23 -1.87 8.67 33.72
CA LEU A 23 -1.08 7.71 32.96
C LEU A 23 -1.90 6.48 32.53
N LYS A 24 -2.76 5.94 33.41
CA LYS A 24 -3.67 4.85 33.06
C LYS A 24 -4.67 5.26 31.98
N ASN A 25 -5.22 6.47 32.07
CA ASN A 25 -6.08 7.03 31.03
C ASN A 25 -5.33 7.20 29.70
N LEU A 26 -4.06 7.64 29.75
CA LEU A 26 -3.23 7.77 28.57
C LEU A 26 -2.94 6.39 27.93
N ASN A 27 -2.62 5.38 28.73
CA ASN A 27 -2.45 4.00 28.27
C ASN A 27 -3.71 3.49 27.55
N HIS A 28 -4.90 3.68 28.14
CA HIS A 28 -6.16 3.26 27.54
C HIS A 28 -6.39 3.92 26.16
N ARG A 29 -6.10 5.22 26.03
CA ARG A 29 -6.19 5.94 24.75
C ARG A 29 -5.25 5.41 23.67
N TYR A 30 -4.08 4.87 24.03
CA TYR A 30 -3.21 4.19 23.06
C TYR A 30 -3.83 2.88 22.56
N GLY A 31 -4.59 2.16 23.40
CA GLY A 31 -5.36 0.98 22.98
C GLY A 31 -6.32 1.30 21.85
N ASP A 32 -7.19 2.29 22.04
CA ASP A 32 -8.15 2.74 21.00
C ASP A 32 -7.44 3.21 19.72
N LEU A 33 -6.29 3.87 19.88
CA LEU A 33 -5.48 4.33 18.75
C LEU A 33 -4.92 3.15 17.95
N PHE A 34 -4.41 2.12 18.62
CA PHE A 34 -3.86 0.94 17.95
C PHE A 34 -4.91 0.14 17.21
N GLU A 35 -6.12 0.03 17.76
CA GLU A 35 -7.22 -0.62 17.05
C GLU A 35 -7.54 0.11 15.74
N LYS A 36 -7.64 1.45 15.78
CA LYS A 36 -7.86 2.27 14.57
C LYS A 36 -6.71 2.17 13.58
N ILE A 37 -5.46 2.14 14.05
CA ILE A 37 -4.30 1.95 13.18
C ILE A 37 -4.34 0.57 12.51
N GLY A 38 -4.65 -0.49 13.26
CA GLY A 38 -4.76 -1.84 12.71
C GLY A 38 -5.87 -1.99 11.66
N GLN A 39 -7.03 -1.35 11.89
CA GLN A 39 -8.11 -1.28 10.89
C GLN A 39 -7.64 -0.54 9.62
N ASN A 40 -6.95 0.58 9.77
CA ASN A 40 -6.42 1.34 8.64
C ASN A 40 -5.35 0.57 7.86
N GLU A 41 -4.46 -0.13 8.55
CA GLU A 41 -3.42 -0.98 7.96
C GLU A 41 -4.04 -2.09 7.11
N THR A 42 -5.02 -2.80 7.69
CA THR A 42 -5.79 -3.85 6.99
C THR A 42 -6.48 -3.30 5.75
N ASN A 43 -7.14 -2.15 5.85
CA ASN A 43 -7.84 -1.52 4.72
C ASN A 43 -6.88 -1.14 3.59
N ILE A 44 -5.71 -0.57 3.92
CA ILE A 44 -4.70 -0.22 2.91
C ILE A 44 -4.13 -1.49 2.25
N TYR A 45 -3.85 -2.53 3.04
CA TYR A 45 -3.36 -3.81 2.52
C TYR A 45 -4.35 -4.45 1.53
N ASN A 46 -5.64 -4.46 1.88
CA ASN A 46 -6.69 -4.98 1.02
C ASN A 46 -6.80 -4.19 -0.30
N GLN A 47 -6.66 -2.86 -0.25
CA GLN A 47 -6.64 -2.02 -1.45
C GLN A 47 -5.41 -2.32 -2.34
N ILE A 48 -4.24 -2.49 -1.75
CA ILE A 48 -3.02 -2.85 -2.48
C ILE A 48 -3.21 -4.21 -3.18
N THR A 49 -3.74 -5.20 -2.47
CA THR A 49 -4.00 -6.55 -3.00
C THR A 49 -4.96 -6.49 -4.18
N SER A 50 -6.09 -5.78 -4.05
CA SER A 50 -7.05 -5.59 -5.15
C SER A 50 -6.42 -4.91 -6.37
N ILE A 51 -5.54 -3.92 -6.16
CA ILE A 51 -4.84 -3.25 -7.26
C ILE A 51 -3.85 -4.21 -7.94
N ASP A 52 -3.19 -5.09 -7.18
CA ASP A 52 -2.27 -6.09 -7.73
C ASP A 52 -2.98 -7.14 -8.60
N ASP A 53 -4.17 -7.57 -8.18
CA ASP A 53 -5.02 -8.45 -8.99
C ASP A 53 -5.44 -7.78 -10.30
N GLU A 54 -5.84 -6.49 -10.24
CA GLU A 54 -6.18 -5.71 -11.43
C GLU A 54 -4.99 -5.50 -12.37
N ILE A 55 -3.81 -5.17 -11.81
CA ILE A 55 -2.56 -5.02 -12.57
C ILE A 55 -2.23 -6.31 -13.31
N THR A 56 -2.26 -7.44 -12.61
CA THR A 56 -1.99 -8.77 -13.16
C THR A 56 -2.95 -9.08 -14.30
N THR A 57 -4.24 -8.85 -14.08
CA THR A 57 -5.29 -9.08 -15.09
C THR A 57 -5.06 -8.23 -16.34
N ILE A 58 -4.71 -6.95 -16.19
CA ILE A 58 -4.47 -6.06 -17.34
C ILE A 58 -3.19 -6.46 -18.09
N GLN A 59 -2.13 -6.86 -17.37
CA GLN A 59 -0.90 -7.33 -18.00
C GLN A 59 -1.13 -8.57 -18.86
N LEU A 60 -1.88 -9.55 -18.35
CA LEU A 60 -2.26 -10.73 -19.13
C LEU A 60 -3.02 -10.35 -20.41
N LYS A 61 -3.99 -9.43 -20.32
CA LYS A 61 -4.73 -8.96 -21.50
C LYS A 61 -3.85 -8.23 -22.52
N ILE A 62 -2.87 -7.45 -22.06
CA ILE A 62 -1.90 -6.78 -22.94
C ILE A 62 -1.03 -7.84 -23.64
N ASP A 63 -0.56 -8.85 -22.91
CA ASP A 63 0.28 -9.91 -23.48
C ASP A 63 -0.50 -10.75 -24.52
N GLU A 64 -1.75 -11.11 -24.22
CA GLU A 64 -2.64 -11.76 -25.18
C GLU A 64 -2.83 -10.90 -26.44
N ALA A 65 -3.15 -9.61 -26.28
CA ALA A 65 -3.33 -8.70 -27.40
C ALA A 65 -2.06 -8.55 -28.26
N ASN A 66 -0.87 -8.53 -27.64
CA ASN A 66 0.40 -8.51 -28.35
C ASN A 66 0.58 -9.75 -29.22
N VAL A 67 0.30 -10.94 -28.68
CA VAL A 67 0.39 -12.21 -29.43
C VAL A 67 -0.55 -12.19 -30.64
N PHE A 68 -1.80 -11.75 -30.46
CA PHE A 68 -2.75 -11.62 -31.57
C PHE A 68 -2.27 -10.62 -32.64
N GLN A 69 -1.72 -9.48 -32.23
CA GLN A 69 -1.18 -8.49 -33.16
C GLN A 69 0.03 -9.02 -33.94
N GLU A 70 0.92 -9.77 -33.31
CA GLU A 70 2.06 -10.41 -33.96
C GLU A 70 1.62 -11.46 -34.98
N GLN A 71 0.65 -12.31 -34.62
CA GLN A 71 0.08 -13.29 -35.55
C GLN A 71 -0.60 -12.60 -36.74
N ALA A 72 -1.39 -11.55 -36.49
CA ALA A 72 -2.02 -10.76 -37.54
C ALA A 72 -0.99 -10.05 -38.43
N ARG A 73 0.14 -9.61 -37.86
CA ARG A 73 1.25 -9.02 -38.62
C ARG A 73 1.94 -10.07 -39.51
N ALA A 74 2.24 -11.24 -38.97
CA ALA A 74 2.83 -12.34 -39.72
C ALA A 74 1.92 -12.80 -40.86
N TYR A 75 0.61 -12.91 -40.62
CA TYR A 75 -0.38 -13.23 -41.65
C TYR A 75 -0.41 -12.18 -42.77
N ARG A 76 -0.49 -10.89 -42.42
CA ARG A 76 -0.45 -9.80 -43.40
C ARG A 76 0.84 -9.83 -44.22
N GLN A 77 1.98 -10.06 -43.57
CA GLN A 77 3.27 -10.17 -44.27
C GLN A 77 3.28 -11.36 -45.24
N ASN A 78 2.79 -12.52 -44.84
CA ASN A 78 2.69 -13.69 -45.72
C ASN A 78 1.84 -13.40 -46.97
N ILE A 79 0.71 -12.69 -46.83
CA ILE A 79 -0.08 -12.27 -47.99
C ILE A 79 0.72 -11.33 -48.90
N LEU A 80 1.45 -10.38 -48.33
CA LEU A 80 2.27 -9.43 -49.10
C LEU A 80 3.42 -10.12 -49.84
N ASP A 81 4.02 -11.15 -49.24
CA ASP A 81 5.10 -11.94 -49.84
C ASP A 81 4.59 -12.83 -50.98
N ASN A 82 3.31 -13.23 -50.96
CA ASN A 82 2.68 -14.13 -51.92
C ASN A 82 1.65 -13.44 -52.83
N LEU A 83 1.85 -12.15 -53.14
CA LEU A 83 0.91 -11.40 -53.98
C LEU A 83 0.81 -11.97 -55.40
N PRO A 84 -0.41 -12.09 -55.96
CA PRO A 84 -0.59 -12.55 -57.33
C PRO A 84 0.00 -11.57 -58.35
N SER A 85 0.49 -12.11 -59.47
CA SER A 85 1.12 -11.35 -60.55
C SER A 85 0.12 -10.46 -61.32
N GLY A 86 -1.17 -10.84 -61.33
CA GLY A 86 -2.24 -10.12 -62.00
C GLY A 86 -2.63 -8.82 -61.28
N ARG A 87 -2.65 -7.68 -62.00
CA ARG A 87 -2.95 -6.36 -61.41
C ARG A 87 -4.29 -6.29 -60.66
N THR A 88 -5.34 -6.89 -61.22
CA THR A 88 -6.68 -6.85 -60.64
C THR A 88 -6.76 -7.68 -59.36
N GLU A 89 -6.26 -8.91 -59.39
CA GLU A 89 -6.21 -9.80 -58.22
C GLU A 89 -5.33 -9.22 -57.11
N LYS A 90 -4.16 -8.66 -57.47
CA LYS A 90 -3.28 -7.99 -56.52
C LYS A 90 -3.98 -6.84 -55.81
N ARG A 91 -4.77 -6.05 -56.54
CA ARG A 91 -5.53 -4.93 -55.98
C ARG A 91 -6.63 -5.42 -55.02
N SER A 92 -7.33 -6.49 -55.37
CA SER A 92 -8.35 -7.11 -54.50
C SER A 92 -7.75 -7.67 -53.22
N VAL A 93 -6.61 -8.35 -53.30
CA VAL A 93 -5.90 -8.89 -52.12
C VAL A 93 -5.43 -7.76 -51.21
N LEU A 94 -4.80 -6.72 -51.74
CA LEU A 94 -4.31 -5.59 -50.96
C LEU A 94 -5.42 -4.81 -50.24
N GLN A 95 -6.64 -4.78 -50.79
CA GLN A 95 -7.79 -4.15 -50.13
C GLN A 95 -8.24 -4.87 -48.85
N ILE A 96 -7.92 -6.17 -48.72
CA ILE A 96 -8.31 -7.00 -47.57
C ILE A 96 -7.22 -6.96 -46.47
N VAL A 97 -5.99 -6.56 -46.81
CA VAL A 97 -4.81 -6.51 -45.91
C VAL A 97 -4.75 -5.19 -45.12
N THR A 98 -5.89 -4.58 -44.81
CA THR A 98 -5.92 -3.34 -44.03
C THR A 98 -5.57 -3.58 -42.56
N TYR A 99 -4.79 -2.67 -41.98
CA TYR A 99 -4.48 -2.65 -40.55
C TYR A 99 -5.38 -1.63 -39.86
N GLU A 100 -6.13 -2.06 -38.87
CA GLU A 100 -6.79 -1.16 -37.93
C GLU A 100 -5.92 -1.02 -36.68
N PHE A 101 -5.68 0.22 -36.27
CA PHE A 101 -4.95 0.52 -35.04
C PHE A 101 -5.86 0.28 -33.84
N ASP A 102 -5.40 -0.51 -32.88
CA ASP A 102 -6.18 -0.86 -31.69
C ASP A 102 -5.97 0.16 -30.56
N TYR A 103 -6.94 1.06 -30.39
CA TYR A 103 -6.95 2.04 -29.29
C TYR A 103 -7.15 1.40 -27.90
N THR A 104 -7.63 0.15 -27.81
CA THR A 104 -7.88 -0.51 -26.53
C THR A 104 -6.57 -0.84 -25.80
N GLN A 105 -5.52 -1.18 -26.54
CA GLN A 105 -4.20 -1.47 -25.98
C GLN A 105 -3.57 -0.23 -25.31
N LEU A 106 -3.70 0.94 -25.95
CA LEU A 106 -3.22 2.21 -25.38
C LEU A 106 -3.98 2.52 -24.08
N ALA A 107 -5.31 2.39 -24.08
CA ALA A 107 -6.13 2.60 -22.89
C ALA A 107 -5.77 1.63 -21.74
N MET A 108 -5.46 0.37 -22.07
CA MET A 108 -4.99 -0.62 -21.08
C MET A 108 -3.64 -0.25 -20.48
N GLN A 109 -2.69 0.24 -21.30
CA GLN A 109 -1.39 0.72 -20.82
C GLN A 109 -1.52 1.94 -19.91
N GLU A 110 -2.38 2.90 -20.26
CA GLU A 110 -2.67 4.05 -19.41
C GLU A 110 -3.30 3.63 -18.07
N LYS A 111 -4.26 2.70 -18.10
CA LYS A 111 -4.88 2.15 -16.88
C LYS A 111 -3.82 1.47 -16.01
N LEU A 112 -2.94 0.67 -16.60
CA LEU A 112 -1.84 0.00 -15.89
C LEU A 112 -0.92 1.02 -15.21
N HIS A 113 -0.57 2.11 -15.90
CA HIS A 113 0.26 3.16 -15.33
C HIS A 113 -0.42 3.83 -14.12
N LYS A 114 -1.72 4.15 -14.23
CA LYS A 114 -2.51 4.72 -13.13
C LYS A 114 -2.56 3.80 -11.91
N LEU A 115 -2.82 2.50 -12.12
CA LEU A 115 -2.85 1.51 -11.05
C LEU A 115 -1.49 1.38 -10.35
N LYS A 116 -0.39 1.32 -11.10
CA LYS A 116 0.97 1.29 -10.53
C LYS A 116 1.27 2.51 -9.67
N TYR A 117 0.85 3.69 -10.11
CA TYR A 117 0.99 4.93 -9.34
C TYR A 117 0.14 4.90 -8.06
N GLN A 118 -1.10 4.45 -8.14
CA GLN A 118 -1.98 4.29 -6.97
C GLN A 118 -1.40 3.30 -5.96
N LYS A 119 -0.91 2.14 -6.42
CA LYS A 119 -0.22 1.16 -5.58
C LYS A 119 0.97 1.77 -4.85
N SER A 120 1.82 2.50 -5.57
CA SER A 120 2.99 3.18 -4.98
C SER A 120 2.58 4.16 -3.88
N THR A 121 1.53 4.96 -4.14
CA THR A 121 0.99 5.92 -3.17
C THR A 121 0.46 5.22 -1.90
N LEU A 122 -0.29 4.13 -2.06
CA LEU A 122 -0.81 3.34 -0.94
C LEU A 122 0.32 2.67 -0.16
N THR A 123 1.34 2.16 -0.84
CA THR A 123 2.52 1.55 -0.21
C THR A 123 3.28 2.58 0.63
N GLN A 124 3.46 3.80 0.12
CA GLN A 124 4.06 4.89 0.90
C GLN A 124 3.21 5.25 2.12
N ARG A 125 1.89 5.29 1.97
CA ARG A 125 0.96 5.54 3.09
C ARG A 125 1.04 4.45 4.15
N LEU A 126 1.10 3.19 3.73
CA LEU A 126 1.28 2.03 4.62
C LEU A 126 2.59 2.17 5.41
N ASN A 127 3.71 2.43 4.73
CA ASN A 127 5.02 2.60 5.37
C ASN A 127 5.03 3.74 6.40
N ARG A 128 4.38 4.86 6.09
CA ARG A 128 4.21 5.97 7.04
C ARG A 128 3.40 5.53 8.25
N LEU A 129 2.27 4.87 8.04
CA LEU A 129 1.42 4.35 9.13
C LEU A 129 2.19 3.36 10.02
N SER A 130 2.96 2.44 9.43
CA SER A 130 3.79 1.49 10.19
C SER A 130 4.90 2.18 10.98
N ALA A 131 5.50 3.25 10.45
CA ALA A 131 6.46 4.06 11.20
C ALA A 131 5.78 4.78 12.37
N GLU A 132 4.58 5.34 12.15
CA GLU A 132 3.79 5.98 13.21
C GLU A 132 3.42 4.99 14.33
N PHE A 133 2.99 3.80 13.94
CA PHE A 133 2.67 2.73 14.89
C PHE A 133 3.87 2.38 15.78
N ARG A 134 5.06 2.22 15.20
CA ARG A 134 6.29 1.91 15.96
C ARG A 134 6.63 2.99 16.98
N THR A 135 6.48 4.27 16.62
CA THR A 135 6.69 5.39 17.56
C THR A 135 5.69 5.35 18.69
N CYS A 136 4.40 5.17 18.39
CA CYS A 136 3.35 5.07 19.42
C CYS A 136 3.59 3.87 20.37
N VAL A 137 4.12 2.74 19.86
CA VAL A 137 4.51 1.59 20.69
C VAL A 137 5.65 1.96 21.65
N GLN A 138 6.65 2.72 21.20
CA GLN A 138 7.72 3.20 22.07
C GLN A 138 7.20 4.14 23.15
N GLU A 139 6.29 5.05 22.80
CA GLU A 139 5.63 5.94 23.75
C GLU A 139 4.83 5.15 24.79
N LEU A 140 4.03 4.16 24.37
CA LEU A 140 3.28 3.34 25.31
C LEU A 140 4.20 2.56 26.27
N ARG A 141 5.33 2.04 25.78
CA ARG A 141 6.33 1.38 26.66
C ARG A 141 6.85 2.31 27.74
N ILE A 142 7.07 3.58 27.42
CA ILE A 142 7.49 4.60 28.40
C ILE A 142 6.38 4.86 29.41
N VAL A 143 5.13 5.01 28.94
CA VAL A 143 3.97 5.19 29.84
C VAL A 143 3.86 4.02 30.81
N ASN A 144 3.95 2.78 30.32
CA ASN A 144 3.84 1.58 31.15
C ASN A 144 4.97 1.49 32.17
N ALA A 145 6.21 1.75 31.77
CA ALA A 145 7.34 1.74 32.70
C ALA A 145 7.17 2.77 33.83
N VAL A 146 6.62 3.96 33.52
CA VAL A 146 6.36 4.99 34.55
C VAL A 146 5.16 4.61 35.44
N ILE A 147 4.14 3.94 34.90
CA ILE A 147 3.04 3.38 35.69
C ILE A 147 3.59 2.37 36.70
N GLU A 148 4.36 1.39 36.23
CA GLU A 148 4.97 0.34 37.06
C GLU A 148 5.85 0.93 38.17
N GLU A 149 6.70 1.92 37.85
CA GLU A 149 7.54 2.63 38.82
C GLU A 149 6.69 3.30 39.92
N LYS A 150 5.60 3.97 39.54
CA LYS A 150 4.71 4.67 40.49
C LYS A 150 3.91 3.70 41.34
N GLU A 151 3.43 2.60 40.75
CA GLU A 151 2.72 1.56 41.49
C GLU A 151 3.64 0.88 42.50
N HIS A 152 4.88 0.57 42.11
CA HIS A 152 5.87 -0.01 43.01
C HIS A 152 6.16 0.88 44.22
N ASN A 153 6.38 2.19 44.00
CA ASN A 153 6.61 3.17 45.06
C ASN A 153 5.41 3.31 46.03
N LEU A 154 4.18 3.19 45.53
CA LEU A 154 2.97 3.20 46.36
C LEU A 154 2.84 1.94 47.22
N THR A 155 3.29 0.78 46.73
CA THR A 155 3.31 -0.46 47.52
C THR A 155 4.38 -0.46 48.61
N THR A 156 5.59 0.06 48.36
CA THR A 156 6.64 0.19 49.39
C THR A 156 6.26 1.18 50.48
N LEU A 157 5.57 2.28 50.15
CA LEU A 157 5.05 3.23 51.15
C LEU A 157 3.92 2.65 52.03
N LYS A 158 3.25 1.58 51.58
CA LYS A 158 2.17 0.90 52.33
C LYS A 158 2.65 -0.21 53.25
N GLN A 159 3.94 -0.56 53.23
CA GLN A 159 4.56 -1.46 54.20
C GLN A 159 5.32 -0.66 55.26
N PRO A 160 4.68 -0.13 56.32
CA PRO A 160 5.42 0.29 57.50
C PRO A 160 5.95 -0.96 58.22
N SER A 161 7.26 -0.96 58.42
CA SER A 161 8.05 -1.75 59.38
C SER A 161 7.23 -2.68 60.29
N GLN A 162 7.19 -3.96 59.95
CA GLN A 162 7.01 -4.98 60.99
C GLN A 162 8.36 -5.12 61.71
N ASN A 163 8.42 -4.53 62.91
CA ASN A 163 9.45 -4.79 63.90
C ASN A 163 9.53 -6.28 64.25
#